data_AF-A0A822Z6P0-F1
#
_entry.id   AF-A0A822Z6P0-F1
#
_cell.length_a   1.000
_cell.length_b   1.000
_cell.length_c   1.000
_cell.angle_alpha   90.00
_cell.angle_beta   90.00
_cell.angle_gamma   90.00
#
_symmetry.space_group_name_H-M   'P 1'
#
loop_
_entity.id
_entity.type
_entity.pdbx_description
1 polymer ?
#
loop_
_entity_poly.entity_id
_entity_poly.type
_entity_poly.pdbx_seq_one_letter_code
_entity_poly.pdbx_strand_id
1 'polypeptide(L)'
;MHRYSYRIGWRLKRTSQELDKLLDQVIRDHVSTTDDQRSKDQREGEDFLHILLQDMFIGGSDMTAITVEWSMTELIRNPKVMRKAQEEVRRVVGKKSKFEEDDIPQMAYLKAVTKETLRLHPPASFFIPRESIRAINVNGYHIPAKTRVFIDVWAIEGQEVGEPKMEEGWRERRIKWDRFSFFIVFCIFNYFDTNNKIINNS
;
A
#
# COMPACT_ATOMS: atom_id res chain seq x y z
N MET A 1 -7.36 -32.45 -6.01
CA MET A 1 -6.63 -31.16 -6.02
C MET A 1 -6.20 -30.68 -7.40
N HIS A 2 -5.77 -31.54 -8.35
CA HIS A 2 -5.31 -31.12 -9.69
C HIS A 2 -6.29 -30.24 -10.51
N ARG A 3 -7.60 -30.53 -10.52
CA ARG A 3 -8.59 -29.76 -11.30
C ARG A 3 -8.81 -28.32 -10.82
N TYR A 4 -8.60 -28.03 -9.54
CA TYR A 4 -8.73 -26.67 -9.01
C TYR A 4 -7.51 -25.80 -9.36
N SER A 5 -6.32 -26.40 -9.39
CA SER A 5 -5.07 -25.72 -9.78
C SER A 5 -5.13 -25.19 -11.21
N TYR A 6 -5.62 -25.99 -12.16
CA TYR A 6 -5.76 -25.54 -13.56
C TYR A 6 -6.84 -24.46 -13.71
N ARG A 7 -7.93 -24.54 -12.95
CA ARG A 7 -9.03 -23.58 -13.04
C ARG A 7 -8.65 -22.21 -12.46
N ILE A 8 -7.89 -22.18 -11.37
CA ILE A 8 -7.32 -20.95 -10.80
C ILE A 8 -6.23 -20.40 -11.72
N GLY A 9 -5.32 -21.25 -12.21
CA GLY A 9 -4.27 -20.84 -13.14
C GLY A 9 -4.83 -20.23 -14.43
N TRP A 10 -5.88 -20.80 -15.01
CA TRP A 10 -6.53 -20.23 -16.20
C TRP A 10 -7.19 -18.89 -15.92
N ARG A 11 -7.87 -18.74 -14.77
CA ARG A 11 -8.46 -17.45 -14.36
C ARG A 11 -7.39 -16.38 -14.16
N LEU A 12 -6.30 -16.72 -13.45
CA LEU A 12 -5.19 -15.82 -13.21
C LEU A 12 -4.51 -15.39 -14.51
N LYS A 13 -4.29 -16.35 -15.43
CA LYS A 13 -3.71 -16.05 -16.75
C LYS A 13 -4.61 -15.12 -17.55
N ARG A 14 -5.93 -15.33 -17.51
CA ARG A 14 -6.89 -14.46 -18.19
C ARG A 14 -6.89 -13.05 -17.60
N THR A 15 -6.97 -12.92 -16.27
CA THR A 15 -6.96 -11.60 -15.62
C THR A 15 -5.65 -10.85 -15.83
N SER A 16 -4.52 -11.57 -15.81
CA SER A 16 -3.21 -11.00 -16.18
C SER A 16 -3.25 -10.45 -17.60
N GLN A 17 -3.70 -11.24 -18.57
CA GLN A 17 -3.78 -10.82 -19.97
C GLN A 17 -4.70 -9.61 -20.19
N GLU A 18 -5.80 -9.49 -19.45
CA GLU A 18 -6.67 -8.32 -19.55
C GLU A 18 -6.01 -7.07 -18.96
N LEU A 19 -5.30 -7.21 -17.83
CA LEU A 19 -4.54 -6.11 -17.24
C LEU A 19 -3.39 -5.68 -18.17
N ASP A 20 -2.68 -6.64 -18.75
CA ASP A 20 -1.57 -6.38 -19.68
C ASP A 20 -2.06 -5.56 -20.88
N LYS A 21 -3.17 -5.96 -21.52
CA LYS A 21 -3.76 -5.22 -22.64
C LYS A 21 -4.13 -3.78 -22.27
N LEU A 22 -4.67 -3.58 -21.06
CA LEU A 22 -5.07 -2.26 -20.58
C LEU A 22 -3.83 -1.38 -20.39
N LEU A 23 -2.81 -1.89 -19.71
CA LEU A 23 -1.55 -1.17 -19.48
C LEU A 23 -0.87 -0.82 -20.81
N ASP A 24 -0.81 -1.76 -21.75
CA ASP A 24 -0.29 -1.52 -23.09
C ASP A 24 -1.04 -0.39 -23.80
N GLN A 25 -2.37 -0.31 -23.63
CA GLN A 25 -3.16 0.77 -24.20
C GLN A 25 -2.82 2.12 -23.57
N VAL A 26 -2.73 2.18 -22.24
CA VAL A 26 -2.34 3.40 -21.53
C VAL A 26 -0.94 3.86 -21.97
N ILE A 27 0.02 2.94 -22.09
CA ILE A 27 1.38 3.25 -22.54
C ILE A 27 1.34 3.81 -23.97
N ARG A 28 0.63 3.17 -24.91
CA ARG A 28 0.49 3.67 -26.29
C ARG A 28 -0.15 5.05 -26.35
N ASP A 29 -1.19 5.30 -25.55
CA ASP A 29 -1.90 6.58 -25.56
C ASP A 29 -1.03 7.74 -25.04
N HIS A 30 -0.06 7.45 -24.16
CA HIS A 30 0.82 8.45 -23.55
C HIS A 30 2.21 8.56 -24.20
N VAL A 31 2.67 7.53 -24.93
CA VAL A 31 3.91 7.59 -25.74
C VAL A 31 3.55 8.11 -27.14
N SER A 32 3.42 9.43 -27.25
CA SER A 32 2.91 10.11 -28.45
C SER A 32 3.96 10.47 -29.52
N THR A 33 5.14 9.85 -29.57
CA THR A 33 6.17 10.25 -30.55
C THR A 33 6.96 9.09 -31.21
N THR A 34 6.85 9.11 -32.54
CA THR A 34 7.78 8.62 -33.57
C THR A 34 7.85 7.09 -33.79
N ASP A 35 7.03 6.64 -34.73
CA ASP A 35 6.89 5.26 -35.22
C ASP A 35 8.09 4.76 -36.05
N ASP A 36 9.15 5.55 -36.21
CA ASP A 36 10.26 5.21 -37.08
C ASP A 36 11.54 4.92 -36.27
N GLN A 37 11.87 3.62 -36.20
CA GLN A 37 13.10 3.00 -35.67
C GLN A 37 13.15 2.67 -34.16
N ARG A 38 12.35 1.67 -33.74
CA ARG A 38 12.43 1.07 -32.39
C ARG A 38 13.71 0.26 -32.21
N SER A 39 14.64 0.77 -31.41
CA SER A 39 15.85 0.06 -30.98
C SER A 39 15.53 -1.00 -29.90
N LYS A 40 16.46 -1.95 -29.66
CA LYS A 40 16.28 -3.01 -28.64
C LYS A 40 16.15 -2.44 -27.22
N ASP A 41 16.92 -1.40 -26.90
CA ASP A 41 16.84 -0.66 -25.63
C ASP A 41 15.46 -0.04 -25.38
N GLN A 42 14.76 0.36 -26.44
CA GLN A 42 13.44 0.96 -26.31
C GLN A 42 12.36 -0.07 -25.92
N ARG A 43 12.53 -1.35 -26.31
CA ARG A 43 11.63 -2.44 -25.87
C ARG A 43 11.84 -2.79 -24.39
N GLU A 44 13.10 -2.82 -23.93
CA GLU A 44 13.41 -3.07 -22.51
C GLU A 44 12.87 -1.96 -21.60
N GLY A 45 12.88 -0.71 -22.07
CA GLY A 45 12.25 0.42 -21.36
C GLY A 45 10.74 0.34 -21.27
N GLU A 46 10.06 -0.16 -22.31
CA GLU A 46 8.60 -0.37 -22.33
C GLU A 46 8.17 -1.50 -21.41
N ASP A 47 8.89 -2.62 -21.42
CA ASP A 47 8.65 -3.74 -20.52
C ASP A 47 8.82 -3.32 -19.05
N PHE A 48 9.84 -2.48 -18.77
CA PHE A 48 10.03 -1.92 -17.43
C PHE A 48 8.90 -0.97 -17.02
N LEU A 49 8.46 -0.09 -17.93
CA LEU A 49 7.33 0.82 -17.68
C LEU A 49 6.04 0.05 -17.39
N HIS A 50 5.79 -1.04 -18.13
CA HIS A 50 4.64 -1.91 -17.92
C HIS A 50 4.62 -2.49 -16.51
N ILE A 51 5.75 -3.04 -16.06
CA ILE A 51 5.91 -3.61 -14.72
C ILE A 51 5.68 -2.56 -13.64
N LEU A 52 6.22 -1.35 -13.81
CA LEU A 52 6.04 -0.25 -12.85
C LEU A 52 4.57 0.18 -12.73
N LEU A 53 3.87 0.32 -13.86
CA LEU A 53 2.46 0.68 -13.85
C LEU A 53 1.63 -0.43 -13.20
N GLN A 54 1.90 -1.69 -13.53
CA GLN A 54 1.22 -2.83 -12.93
C GLN A 54 1.37 -2.84 -11.40
N ASP A 55 2.59 -2.64 -10.89
CA ASP A 55 2.86 -2.61 -9.45
C ASP A 55 2.13 -1.45 -8.76
N MET A 56 2.13 -0.26 -9.37
CA MET A 56 1.42 0.91 -8.85
C MET A 56 -0.09 0.65 -8.72
N PHE A 57 -0.73 0.05 -9.73
CA PHE A 57 -2.16 -0.24 -9.70
C PHE A 57 -2.52 -1.30 -8.67
N ILE A 58 -1.76 -2.40 -8.62
CA ILE A 58 -2.02 -3.50 -7.67
C ILE A 58 -1.77 -3.01 -6.24
N GLY A 59 -0.63 -2.38 -5.99
CA GLY A 59 -0.27 -1.86 -4.67
C GLY A 59 -1.21 -0.77 -4.19
N GLY A 60 -1.64 0.14 -5.06
CA GLY A 60 -2.52 1.25 -4.69
C GLY A 60 -3.99 0.83 -4.51
N SER A 61 -4.54 0.04 -5.44
CA SER A 61 -5.98 -0.24 -5.50
C SER A 61 -6.44 -1.12 -4.34
N ASP A 62 -5.78 -2.26 -4.13
CA ASP A 62 -6.22 -3.23 -3.12
C ASP A 62 -6.05 -2.66 -1.69
N MET A 63 -4.92 -1.99 -1.43
CA MET A 63 -4.65 -1.40 -0.10
C MET A 63 -5.61 -0.25 0.24
N THR A 64 -5.92 0.61 -0.73
CA THR A 64 -6.86 1.72 -0.50
C THR A 64 -8.28 1.23 -0.29
N ALA A 65 -8.73 0.21 -1.04
CA ALA A 65 -10.04 -0.41 -0.86
C ALA A 65 -10.21 -0.99 0.54
N ILE A 66 -9.23 -1.77 1.01
CA ILE A 66 -9.22 -2.37 2.36
C ILE A 66 -9.23 -1.28 3.43
N THR A 67 -8.42 -0.23 3.26
CA THR A 67 -8.36 0.89 4.22
C THR A 67 -9.70 1.60 4.34
N VAL A 68 -10.38 1.85 3.23
CA VAL A 68 -11.70 2.49 3.21
C VAL A 68 -12.76 1.58 3.83
N GLU A 69 -12.73 0.30 3.52
CA GLU A 69 -13.64 -0.70 4.09
C GLU A 69 -13.57 -0.70 5.62
N TRP A 70 -12.38 -0.90 6.19
CA TRP A 70 -12.19 -0.86 7.65
C TRP A 70 -12.52 0.49 8.25
N SER A 71 -12.19 1.59 7.57
CA SER A 71 -12.51 2.94 8.07
C SER A 71 -14.02 3.12 8.20
N MET A 72 -14.78 2.69 7.20
CA MET A 72 -16.24 2.76 7.23
C MET A 72 -16.82 1.82 8.29
N THR A 73 -16.28 0.61 8.43
CA THR A 73 -16.69 -0.33 9.49
C THR A 73 -16.51 0.29 10.88
N GLU A 74 -15.35 0.87 11.18
CA GLU A 74 -15.08 1.47 12.50
C GLU A 74 -15.91 2.74 12.77
N LEU A 75 -16.19 3.53 11.73
CA LEU A 75 -17.07 4.70 11.83
C LEU A 75 -18.52 4.30 12.13
N ILE A 76 -19.05 3.27 11.46
CA ILE A 76 -20.42 2.78 11.69
C ILE A 76 -20.56 2.19 13.10
N ARG A 77 -19.52 1.51 13.60
CA ARG A 77 -19.49 0.97 14.97
C ARG A 77 -19.43 2.05 16.05
N ASN A 78 -18.95 3.25 15.72
CA ASN A 78 -18.79 4.36 16.65
C ASN A 78 -19.54 5.63 16.21
N PRO A 79 -20.87 5.72 16.39
CA PRO A 79 -21.69 6.84 15.91
C PRO A 79 -21.23 8.22 16.40
N LYS A 80 -20.69 8.32 17.61
CA LYS A 80 -20.14 9.57 18.17
C LYS A 80 -18.94 10.08 17.36
N VAL A 81 -18.10 9.17 16.90
CA VAL A 81 -16.90 9.46 16.10
C VAL A 81 -17.32 9.86 14.69
N MET A 82 -18.24 9.10 14.09
CA MET A 82 -18.79 9.40 12.77
C MET A 82 -19.40 10.80 12.71
N ARG A 83 -20.18 11.18 13.73
CA ARG A 83 -20.76 12.53 13.80
C ARG A 83 -19.68 13.61 13.81
N LYS A 84 -18.63 13.47 14.63
CA LYS A 84 -17.52 14.44 14.68
C LYS A 84 -16.77 14.55 13.35
N ALA A 85 -16.53 13.42 12.67
CA ALA A 85 -15.88 13.41 11.37
C ALA A 85 -16.73 14.12 10.31
N GLN A 86 -18.04 13.86 10.30
CA GLN A 86 -18.99 14.53 9.40
C GLN A 86 -19.08 16.04 9.69
N GLU A 87 -19.08 16.43 10.96
CA GLU A 87 -19.05 17.84 11.37
C GLU A 87 -17.77 18.55 10.89
N GLU A 88 -16.61 17.91 11.02
CA GLU A 88 -15.35 18.46 10.50
C GLU A 88 -15.39 18.63 8.97
N VAL A 89 -15.82 17.61 8.24
CA VAL A 89 -15.92 17.68 6.77
C VAL A 89 -16.87 18.80 6.36
N ARG A 90 -18.04 18.93 7.01
CA ARG A 90 -18.99 20.02 6.75
C ARG A 90 -18.42 21.40 7.10
N ARG A 91 -17.56 21.49 8.12
CA ARG A 91 -16.90 22.74 8.51
C ARG A 91 -15.84 23.17 7.51
N VAL A 92 -15.01 22.23 7.04
CA VAL A 92 -13.90 22.52 6.11
C VAL A 92 -14.41 22.76 4.70
N VAL A 93 -15.27 21.87 4.18
CA VAL A 93 -15.84 22.01 2.83
C VAL A 93 -16.89 23.12 2.80
N GLY A 94 -17.66 23.31 3.88
CA GLY A 94 -18.60 24.41 4.03
C GLY A 94 -19.61 24.49 2.89
N LYS A 95 -19.56 25.59 2.12
CA LYS A 95 -20.39 25.85 0.94
C LYS A 95 -19.66 25.62 -0.39
N LYS A 96 -18.42 25.11 -0.36
CA LYS A 96 -17.67 24.85 -1.60
C LYS A 96 -18.39 23.76 -2.39
N SER A 97 -18.49 23.97 -3.70
CA SER A 97 -19.07 22.99 -4.64
C SER A 97 -18.08 21.85 -4.94
N LYS A 98 -16.78 22.08 -4.76
CA LYS A 98 -15.71 21.12 -5.02
C LYS A 98 -14.69 21.09 -3.89
N PHE A 99 -14.19 19.89 -3.62
CA PHE A 99 -13.11 19.60 -2.69
C PHE A 99 -11.76 19.85 -3.38
N GLU A 100 -10.86 20.58 -2.71
CA GLU A 100 -9.52 20.90 -3.21
C GLU A 100 -8.45 20.22 -2.34
N GLU A 101 -7.26 19.98 -2.90
CA GLU A 101 -6.16 19.33 -2.17
C GLU A 101 -5.71 20.14 -0.93
N ASP A 102 -5.82 21.47 -1.02
CA ASP A 102 -5.51 22.42 0.07
C ASP A 102 -6.46 22.31 1.29
N ASP A 103 -7.59 21.62 1.14
CA ASP A 103 -8.52 21.36 2.24
C ASP A 103 -8.08 20.14 3.08
N ILE A 104 -7.22 19.26 2.53
CA ILE A 104 -6.72 18.05 3.22
C ILE A 104 -5.95 18.42 4.51
N PRO A 105 -5.03 19.39 4.55
CA PRO A 105 -4.39 19.88 5.78
C PRO A 105 -5.36 20.20 6.92
N GLN A 106 -6.53 20.74 6.61
CA GLN A 106 -7.50 21.24 7.59
C GLN A 106 -8.38 20.14 8.21
N MET A 107 -8.39 18.93 7.63
CA MET A 107 -9.14 17.77 8.12
C MET A 107 -8.33 16.94 9.12
N ALA A 108 -7.96 17.56 10.25
CA ALA A 108 -7.09 16.95 11.26
C ALA A 108 -7.74 15.72 11.91
N TYR A 109 -9.04 15.78 12.21
CA TYR A 109 -9.76 14.70 12.86
C TYR A 109 -9.98 13.51 11.90
N LEU A 110 -10.34 13.75 10.64
CA LEU A 110 -10.47 12.68 9.65
C LEU A 110 -9.14 11.97 9.42
N LYS A 111 -8.02 12.73 9.37
CA LYS A 111 -6.67 12.15 9.34
C LYS A 111 -6.37 11.29 10.57
N ALA A 112 -6.79 11.73 11.75
CA ALA A 112 -6.61 10.95 12.98
C ALA A 112 -7.42 9.65 12.94
N VAL A 113 -8.66 9.69 12.42
CA VAL A 113 -9.50 8.51 12.21
C VAL A 113 -8.82 7.53 11.26
N THR A 114 -8.41 7.97 10.06
CA THR A 114 -7.73 7.09 9.09
C THR A 114 -6.45 6.48 9.68
N LYS A 115 -5.67 7.28 10.41
CA LYS A 115 -4.44 6.80 11.07
C LYS A 115 -4.72 5.71 12.09
N GLU A 116 -5.80 5.82 12.86
CA GLU A 116 -6.09 4.76 13.81
C GLU A 116 -6.82 3.57 13.20
N THR A 117 -7.60 3.76 12.13
CA THR A 117 -8.06 2.60 11.35
C THR A 117 -6.86 1.79 10.88
N LEU A 118 -5.80 2.43 10.38
CA LEU A 118 -4.59 1.73 9.95
C LEU A 118 -3.89 1.03 11.12
N ARG A 119 -3.81 1.66 12.30
CA ARG A 119 -3.23 1.04 13.52
C ARG A 119 -4.01 -0.19 13.99
N LEU A 120 -5.34 -0.16 13.85
CA LEU A 120 -6.21 -1.26 14.28
C LEU A 120 -6.33 -2.35 13.23
N HIS A 121 -6.30 -1.98 11.96
CA HIS A 121 -6.56 -2.84 10.81
C HIS A 121 -5.56 -2.55 9.68
N PRO A 122 -4.27 -2.88 9.84
CA PRO A 122 -3.28 -2.70 8.79
C PRO A 122 -3.65 -3.53 7.54
N PRO A 123 -3.76 -2.92 6.35
CA PRO A 123 -4.13 -3.62 5.10
C PRO A 123 -3.15 -4.74 4.74
N ALA A 124 -1.89 -4.62 5.17
CA ALA A 124 -0.86 -5.64 5.03
C ALA A 124 -0.40 -6.11 6.42
N SER A 125 -1.09 -7.11 6.98
CA SER A 125 -0.79 -7.61 8.33
C SER A 125 0.61 -8.25 8.44
N PHE A 126 1.10 -8.84 7.35
CA PHE A 126 2.48 -9.30 7.24
C PHE A 126 3.22 -8.48 6.18
N PHE A 127 4.43 -8.05 6.51
CA PHE A 127 5.31 -7.41 5.56
C PHE A 127 5.88 -8.43 4.55
N ILE A 128 6.31 -7.95 3.39
CA ILE A 128 6.96 -8.78 2.36
C ILE A 128 8.14 -9.52 3.01
N PRO A 129 8.24 -10.86 2.86
CA PRO A 129 9.29 -11.63 3.50
C PRO A 129 10.67 -11.10 3.09
N ARG A 130 11.52 -10.83 4.09
CA ARG A 130 12.89 -10.39 3.86
C ARG A 130 13.82 -11.58 4.01
N GLU A 131 14.78 -11.73 3.11
CA GLU A 131 15.83 -12.75 3.23
C GLU A 131 17.13 -12.11 3.74
N SER A 132 17.75 -12.75 4.73
CA SER A 132 19.04 -12.31 5.26
C SER A 132 20.17 -12.59 4.26
N ILE A 133 20.85 -11.54 3.79
CA ILE A 133 21.97 -11.66 2.84
C ILE A 133 23.22 -12.24 3.53
N ARG A 134 23.41 -11.97 4.83
CA ARG A 134 24.58 -12.39 5.61
C ARG A 134 24.19 -12.70 7.05
N ALA A 135 25.01 -13.50 7.73
CA ALA A 135 24.79 -13.73 9.16
C ALA A 135 24.83 -12.40 9.94
N ILE A 136 23.81 -12.14 10.75
CA ILE A 136 23.65 -10.90 11.50
C ILE A 136 23.11 -11.18 12.91
N ASN A 137 23.61 -10.43 13.89
CA ASN A 137 23.04 -10.44 15.24
C ASN A 137 22.05 -9.29 15.40
N VAL A 138 20.79 -9.60 15.70
CA VAL A 138 19.72 -8.61 15.94
C VAL A 138 19.16 -8.83 17.34
N ASN A 139 19.19 -7.80 18.19
CA ASN A 139 18.70 -7.87 19.59
C ASN A 139 19.22 -9.08 20.38
N GLY A 140 20.47 -9.49 20.15
CA GLY A 140 21.09 -10.66 20.80
C GLY A 140 20.77 -12.02 20.15
N TYR A 141 19.93 -12.06 19.12
CA TYR A 141 19.64 -13.26 18.34
C TYR A 141 20.56 -13.36 17.12
N HIS A 142 21.19 -14.51 16.93
CA HIS A 142 21.99 -14.81 15.74
C HIS A 142 21.11 -15.31 14.61
N ILE A 143 21.04 -14.54 13.51
CA ILE A 143 20.27 -14.87 12.31
C ILE A 143 21.26 -15.30 11.22
N PRO A 144 21.25 -16.58 10.78
CA PRO A 144 22.14 -17.04 9.72
C PRO A 144 21.74 -16.45 8.35
N ALA A 145 22.69 -16.46 7.41
CA ALA A 145 22.41 -16.09 6.02
C ALA A 145 21.32 -16.99 5.41
N LYS A 146 20.57 -16.46 4.43
CA LYS A 146 19.43 -17.11 3.77
C LYS A 146 18.24 -17.44 4.67
N THR A 147 18.14 -16.80 5.84
CA THR A 147 16.95 -16.90 6.68
C THR A 147 15.87 -15.95 6.18
N ARG A 148 14.67 -16.47 5.95
CA ARG A 148 13.48 -15.65 5.65
C ARG A 148 12.84 -15.14 6.94
N VAL A 149 12.67 -13.84 7.04
CA VAL A 149 12.10 -13.12 8.17
C VAL A 149 10.76 -12.55 7.74
N PHE A 150 9.73 -12.86 8.52
CA PHE A 150 8.40 -12.27 8.40
C PHE A 150 8.25 -11.23 9.49
N ILE A 151 7.82 -10.03 9.12
CA ILE A 151 7.55 -8.95 10.07
C ILE A 151 6.04 -8.88 10.23
N ASP A 152 5.57 -9.13 11.45
CA ASP A 152 4.17 -8.98 11.84
C ASP A 152 3.90 -7.51 12.18
N VAL A 153 3.21 -6.82 11.27
CA VAL A 153 2.90 -5.39 11.42
C VAL A 153 1.84 -5.20 12.50
N TRP A 154 0.88 -6.12 12.59
CA TRP A 154 -0.21 -6.09 13.57
C TRP A 154 0.35 -6.13 15.00
N ALA A 155 1.34 -6.98 15.25
CA ALA A 155 2.00 -7.07 16.54
C ALA A 155 2.75 -5.78 16.91
N ILE A 156 3.39 -5.11 15.93
CA ILE A 156 4.12 -3.86 16.16
C ILE A 156 3.15 -2.72 16.49
N GLU A 157 2.09 -2.57 15.70
CA GLU A 157 1.09 -1.50 15.88
C GLU A 157 0.22 -1.68 17.13
N GLY A 158 0.02 -2.93 17.56
CA GLY A 158 -0.67 -3.27 18.80
C GLY A 158 0.16 -3.01 20.07
N GLN A 159 1.49 -2.97 19.98
CA GLN A 159 2.37 -2.84 21.14
C GLN A 159 2.61 -1.39 21.61
N GLU A 160 2.32 -0.38 20.81
CA GLU A 160 2.67 1.01 21.17
C GLU A 160 1.82 1.64 22.28
N VAL A 161 0.63 1.14 22.63
CA VAL A 161 -0.17 1.73 23.73
C VAL A 161 -1.09 0.67 24.36
N GLY A 162 -1.13 0.64 25.70
CA GLY A 162 -2.07 -0.17 26.47
C GLY A 162 -3.53 -0.04 26.01
N GLU A 163 -4.32 -1.06 26.33
CA GLU A 163 -5.70 -1.31 25.92
C GLU A 163 -6.50 -0.06 25.46
N PRO A 164 -7.14 -0.10 24.29
CA PRO A 164 -7.91 1.04 23.80
C PRO A 164 -9.18 1.21 24.63
N LYS A 165 -9.20 2.21 25.51
CA LYS A 165 -10.46 2.78 26.02
C LYS A 165 -11.11 3.59 24.89
N MET A 166 -12.03 2.95 24.18
CA MET A 166 -12.86 3.51 23.10
C MET A 166 -13.69 4.74 23.53
N GLU A 167 -13.86 4.97 24.84
CA GLU A 167 -14.74 5.99 25.40
C GLU A 167 -14.11 7.40 25.48
N GLU A 168 -12.79 7.52 25.55
CA GLU A 168 -12.10 8.82 25.56
C GLU A 168 -11.72 9.21 24.13
N GLY A 169 -12.74 9.55 23.35
CA GLY A 169 -12.68 9.71 21.89
C GLY A 169 -11.37 10.30 21.36
N TRP A 170 -10.81 9.62 20.35
CA TRP A 170 -9.62 9.96 19.55
C TRP A 170 -8.94 11.27 19.94
N ARG A 171 -8.29 11.31 21.10
CA ARG A 171 -7.34 12.39 21.36
C ARG A 171 -6.25 12.22 20.31
N GLU A 172 -5.84 13.33 19.70
CA GLU A 172 -4.65 13.45 18.86
C GLU A 172 -3.41 12.94 19.60
N ARG A 173 -3.29 11.63 19.74
CA ARG A 173 -2.02 10.97 19.97
C ARG A 173 -1.28 11.25 18.68
N ARG A 174 -0.25 12.09 18.77
CA ARG A 174 0.70 12.35 17.70
C ARG A 174 1.41 11.04 17.36
N ILE A 175 0.74 10.17 16.61
CA ILE A 175 1.41 9.02 16.01
C ILE A 175 2.31 9.63 14.93
N LYS A 176 3.63 9.62 15.20
CA LYS A 176 4.67 10.08 14.28
C LYS A 176 4.82 9.07 13.14
N TRP A 177 3.83 9.01 12.26
CA TRP A 177 3.82 8.15 11.06
C TRP A 177 4.82 8.56 9.98
N ASP A 178 5.49 9.71 10.13
CA ASP A 178 6.39 10.27 9.12
C ASP A 178 7.51 9.31 8.71
N ARG A 179 7.89 8.37 9.58
CA ARG A 179 8.85 7.31 9.23
C ARG A 179 8.19 6.01 8.76
N PHE A 180 6.97 5.68 9.20
CA PHE A 180 6.39 4.36 9.02
C PHE A 180 5.53 4.24 7.75
N SER A 181 4.77 5.28 7.38
CA SER A 181 4.11 5.34 6.06
C SER A 181 5.15 5.42 4.94
N PHE A 182 6.23 6.17 5.18
CA PHE A 182 7.40 6.14 4.31
C PHE A 182 8.01 4.75 4.28
N PHE A 183 8.10 4.02 5.41
CA PHE A 183 8.68 2.68 5.45
C PHE A 183 7.89 1.64 4.64
N ILE A 184 6.55 1.65 4.65
CA ILE A 184 5.76 0.70 3.86
C ILE A 184 5.93 0.97 2.36
N VAL A 185 5.77 2.22 1.92
CA VAL A 185 5.97 2.62 0.52
C VAL A 185 7.43 2.41 0.08
N PHE A 186 8.39 2.77 0.94
CA PHE A 186 9.83 2.61 0.70
C PHE A 186 10.24 1.14 0.68
N CYS A 187 9.68 0.28 1.53
CA CYS A 187 10.06 -1.13 1.57
C CYS A 187 9.44 -1.93 0.41
N ILE A 188 8.29 -1.51 -0.14
CA ILE A 188 7.77 -2.00 -1.43
C ILE A 188 8.72 -1.56 -2.56
N PHE A 189 9.10 -0.28 -2.63
CA PHE A 189 10.08 0.21 -3.62
C PHE A 189 11.46 -0.47 -3.50
N ASN A 190 11.96 -0.72 -2.29
CA ASN A 190 13.26 -1.39 -2.07
C ASN A 190 13.22 -2.90 -2.35
N TYR A 191 12.06 -3.55 -2.21
CA TYR A 191 11.88 -4.94 -2.66
C TYR A 191 12.15 -5.05 -4.17
N PHE A 192 11.76 -4.05 -4.94
CA PHE A 192 12.03 -4.01 -6.39
C PHE A 192 13.49 -3.72 -6.74
N ASP A 193 14.17 -2.77 -6.09
CA ASP A 193 15.59 -2.49 -6.37
C ASP A 193 16.49 -3.70 -6.03
N THR A 194 16.11 -4.49 -5.03
CA THR A 194 16.85 -5.73 -4.68
C THR A 194 16.62 -6.84 -5.72
N ASN A 195 15.40 -6.96 -6.26
CA ASN A 195 15.10 -7.94 -7.31
C ASN A 195 15.71 -7.54 -8.66
N ASN A 196 15.69 -6.25 -9.05
CA ASN A 196 16.30 -5.77 -10.29
C ASN A 196 17.81 -5.98 -10.35
N LYS A 197 18.51 -5.95 -9.21
CA LYS A 197 19.94 -6.28 -9.11
C LYS A 197 20.23 -7.78 -9.24
N ILE A 198 19.24 -8.65 -8.99
CA ILE A 198 19.39 -10.10 -9.13
C ILE A 198 19.19 -10.53 -10.60
N ILE A 199 18.34 -9.83 -11.36
CA ILE A 199 18.09 -10.13 -12.80
C ILE A 199 19.22 -9.61 -13.70
N ASN A 200 19.90 -8.53 -13.32
CA ASN A 200 20.99 -7.93 -14.10
C ASN A 200 22.39 -8.47 -13.77
N ASN A 201 22.51 -9.51 -12.94
CA ASN A 201 23.80 -10.07 -12.52
C ASN A 201 23.90 -11.60 -12.72
N SER A 202 23.12 -12.12 -13.66
CA SER A 202 23.15 -13.53 -14.12
C SER A 202 23.41 -13.63 -15.61
#